data_AF-A0A317NGS8-F1
#
_entry.id   AF-A0A317NGS8-F1
#
_cell.length_a   1.000
_cell.length_b   1.000
_cell.length_c   1.000
_cell.angle_alpha   90.00
_cell.angle_beta   90.00
_cell.angle_gamma   90.00
#
_symmetry.space_group_name_H-M   'P 1'
#
loop_
_entity.id
_entity.type
_entity.pdbx_description
1 polymer ?
#
loop_
_entity_poly.entity_id
_entity_poly.type
_entity_poly.pdbx_seq_one_letter_code
_entity_poly.pdbx_strand_id
1 'polypeptide(L)'
;MSTTPPAIDVTAVESISRTEFTGREHLGTAGPVTALADNPVIERWREQARGWRGRFWTYRPDETGALRLYPLNVARRSRATR
;
A
#
# COMPACT_ATOMS: atom_id res chain seq x y z
N MET A 1 -21.11 27.76 13.90
CA MET A 1 -19.69 27.40 13.68
C MET A 1 -19.46 26.05 14.33
N SER A 2 -19.58 24.95 13.57
CA SER A 2 -19.33 23.59 14.06
C SER A 2 -18.20 23.02 13.22
N THR A 3 -16.96 23.16 13.69
CA THR A 3 -15.82 22.46 13.11
C THR A 3 -15.87 21.03 13.64
N THR A 4 -16.59 20.17 12.93
CA THR A 4 -16.36 18.72 13.03
C THR A 4 -14.89 18.50 12.66
N PRO A 5 -14.04 17.97 13.55
CA PRO A 5 -12.69 17.57 13.15
C PRO A 5 -12.87 16.54 12.04
N PRO A 6 -12.19 16.66 10.89
CA PRO A 6 -12.24 15.61 9.88
C PRO A 6 -11.80 14.33 10.59
N ALA A 7 -12.71 13.34 10.64
CA ALA A 7 -12.38 12.00 11.06
C ALA A 7 -11.11 11.64 10.29
N ILE A 8 -10.03 11.33 11.02
CA ILE A 8 -8.76 10.95 10.43
C ILE A 8 -9.10 9.83 9.46
N ASP A 9 -9.04 10.14 8.16
CA ASP A 9 -9.22 9.15 7.11
C ASP A 9 -8.04 8.21 7.28
N VAL A 10 -8.27 7.13 8.00
CA VAL A 10 -7.33 6.03 8.15
C VAL A 10 -7.30 5.41 6.76
N THR A 11 -6.55 6.04 5.86
CA THR A 11 -6.51 5.75 4.42
C THR A 11 -6.37 4.24 4.27
N ALA A 12 -7.49 3.62 3.88
CA ALA A 12 -7.57 2.17 3.87
C ALA A 12 -6.50 1.65 2.91
N VAL A 13 -5.62 0.79 3.43
CA VAL A 13 -4.48 0.28 2.66
C VAL A 13 -5.00 -0.53 1.48
N GLU A 14 -4.67 -0.06 0.28
CA GLU A 14 -5.09 -0.68 -0.98
C GLU A 14 -4.78 -2.17 -0.97
N SER A 15 -5.75 -2.98 -1.36
CA SER A 15 -5.64 -4.43 -1.41
C SER A 15 -5.99 -4.92 -2.80
N ILE A 16 -5.01 -5.49 -3.51
CA ILE A 16 -5.16 -5.93 -4.91
C ILE A 16 -5.05 -7.45 -5.07
N SER A 17 -5.46 -7.98 -6.21
CA SER A 17 -5.27 -9.39 -6.56
C SER A 17 -3.80 -9.74 -6.80
N ARG A 18 -3.45 -11.02 -6.71
CA ARG A 18 -2.08 -11.49 -7.02
C ARG A 18 -1.72 -11.26 -8.51
N THR A 19 -2.68 -11.37 -9.42
CA THR A 19 -2.47 -11.12 -10.85
C THR A 19 -2.12 -9.66 -11.10
N GLU A 20 -2.90 -8.73 -10.51
CA GLU A 20 -2.64 -7.29 -10.60
C GLU A 20 -1.26 -6.94 -10.03
N PHE A 21 -0.92 -7.50 -8.86
CA PHE A 21 0.41 -7.31 -8.26
C PHE A 21 1.53 -7.77 -9.18
N THR A 22 1.39 -8.93 -9.82
CA THR A 22 2.41 -9.47 -10.73
C THR A 22 2.62 -8.55 -11.94
N GLY A 23 1.54 -7.98 -12.48
CA GLY A 23 1.64 -6.98 -13.55
C GLY A 23 2.38 -5.72 -13.12
N ARG A 24 2.04 -5.17 -11.95
CA ARG A 24 2.73 -3.97 -11.40
C ARG A 24 4.19 -4.25 -11.03
N GLU A 25 4.49 -5.43 -10.49
CA GLU A 25 5.85 -5.87 -10.17
C GLU A 25 6.70 -5.98 -11.44
N HIS A 26 6.15 -6.55 -12.52
CA HIS A 26 6.85 -6.64 -13.81
C HIS A 26 7.15 -5.26 -14.43
N LEU A 27 6.24 -4.29 -14.23
CA LEU A 27 6.43 -2.91 -14.66
C LEU A 27 7.31 -2.08 -13.72
N GLY A 28 7.79 -2.66 -12.61
CA GLY A 28 8.56 -1.94 -11.59
C GLY A 28 7.75 -0.90 -10.80
N THR A 29 6.42 -0.96 -10.86
CA THR A 29 5.52 -0.02 -10.16
C THR A 29 5.01 -0.56 -8.81
N ALA A 30 5.33 -1.80 -8.48
CA ALA A 30 5.12 -2.38 -7.16
C ALA A 30 6.23 -3.38 -6.85
N GLY A 31 6.34 -3.77 -5.58
CA GLY A 31 7.33 -4.76 -5.19
C GLY A 31 7.26 -5.19 -3.73
N PRO A 32 8.13 -6.12 -3.33
CA PRO A 32 8.29 -6.49 -1.93
C PRO A 32 8.99 -5.38 -1.16
N VAL A 33 8.65 -5.23 0.12
CA VAL A 33 9.32 -4.26 1.03
C VAL A 33 10.82 -4.50 1.12
N THR A 34 11.29 -5.74 0.92
CA THR A 34 12.72 -6.07 0.88
C THR A 34 13.47 -5.38 -0.26
N ALA A 35 12.78 -4.92 -1.32
CA ALA A 35 13.39 -4.11 -2.38
C ALA A 35 13.64 -2.66 -1.95
N LEU A 36 13.05 -2.20 -0.84
CA LEU A 36 13.22 -0.85 -0.28
C LEU A 36 14.12 -0.88 0.96
N ALA A 37 15.14 -1.74 1.00
CA ALA A 37 15.99 -1.95 2.19
C ALA A 37 16.35 -0.63 2.90
N ASP A 38 16.14 -0.59 4.22
CA ASP A 38 16.42 0.54 5.12
C ASP A 38 15.68 1.85 4.81
N ASN A 39 14.62 1.81 4.01
CA ASN A 39 13.85 3.02 3.70
C ASN A 39 12.99 3.44 4.92
N PRO A 40 13.16 4.67 5.45
CA PRO A 40 12.43 5.15 6.63
C PRO A 40 10.91 5.21 6.42
N VAL A 41 10.44 5.19 5.18
CA VAL A 41 9.01 5.15 4.86
C VAL A 41 8.33 3.89 5.39
N ILE A 42 9.07 2.78 5.54
CA ILE A 42 8.54 1.51 6.02
C ILE A 42 8.10 1.64 7.48
N GLU A 43 8.94 2.23 8.34
CA GLU A 43 8.60 2.45 9.75
C GLU A 43 7.43 3.41 9.88
N ARG A 44 7.42 4.50 9.09
CA ARG A 44 6.27 5.40 9.03
C ARG A 44 4.96 4.68 8.67
N TRP A 45 4.98 3.77 7.70
CA TRP A 45 3.78 3.01 7.35
C TRP A 45 3.37 2.02 8.44
N ARG A 46 4.31 1.42 9.17
CA ARG A 46 3.99 0.55 10.31
C ARG A 46 3.22 1.31 11.40
N GLU A 47 3.57 2.57 11.63
CA GLU A 47 2.91 3.43 12.62
C GLU A 47 1.56 3.97 12.13
N GLN A 48 1.47 4.36 10.86
CA GLN A 48 0.35 5.16 10.34
C GLN A 48 -0.67 4.35 9.52
N ALA A 49 -0.25 3.32 8.80
CA ALA A 49 -1.09 2.58 7.85
C ALA A 49 -1.74 1.37 8.53
N ARG A 50 -2.74 1.63 9.37
CA ARG A 50 -3.53 0.59 10.06
C ARG A 50 -4.13 -0.37 9.02
N GLY A 51 -3.74 -1.64 9.08
CA GLY A 51 -4.21 -2.68 8.15
C GLY A 51 -3.21 -3.07 7.05
N TRP A 52 -2.06 -2.38 6.94
CA TRP A 52 -0.97 -2.85 6.09
C TRP A 52 -0.31 -4.10 6.68
N ARG A 53 -0.04 -5.09 5.83
CA ARG A 53 0.58 -6.36 6.24
C ARG A 53 2.12 -6.33 6.23
N GLY A 54 2.73 -5.19 5.91
CA GLY A 54 4.18 -5.02 5.96
C GLY A 54 4.96 -5.75 4.87
N ARG A 55 4.32 -6.11 3.74
CA ARG A 55 4.92 -6.99 2.72
C ARG A 55 5.20 -6.33 1.38
N PHE A 56 4.32 -5.45 0.92
CA PHE A 56 4.39 -4.91 -0.42
C PHE A 56 4.21 -3.39 -0.43
N TRP A 57 4.74 -2.78 -1.48
CA TRP A 57 4.62 -1.36 -1.79
C TRP A 57 4.15 -1.17 -3.24
N THR A 58 3.65 0.02 -3.56
CA THR A 58 3.31 0.44 -4.91
C THR A 58 3.67 1.92 -5.11
N TYR A 59 3.94 2.31 -6.35
CA TYR A 59 3.96 3.71 -6.76
C TYR A 59 2.55 4.17 -7.11
N ARG A 60 2.20 5.39 -6.71
CA ARG A 60 1.00 6.09 -7.19
C ARG A 60 1.35 7.57 -7.43
N PRO A 61 0.76 8.20 -8.46
CA PRO A 61 0.92 9.63 -8.67
C PRO A 61 0.26 10.41 -7.53
N ASP A 62 0.92 11.47 -7.08
CA ASP A 62 0.31 12.48 -6.23
C ASP A 62 -0.41 13.56 -7.06
N GLU A 63 -0.92 14.60 -6.40
CA GLU A 63 -1.59 15.74 -7.04
C GLU A 63 -0.71 16.51 -8.04
N THR A 64 0.62 16.38 -7.94
CA THR A 64 1.61 16.99 -8.84
C THR A 64 1.99 16.07 -10.00
N GLY A 65 1.50 14.83 -10.02
CA GLY A 65 1.87 13.79 -10.97
C GLY A 65 3.16 13.05 -10.62
N ALA A 66 3.81 13.37 -9.50
CA ALA A 66 5.01 12.69 -9.05
C ALA A 66 4.67 11.32 -8.46
N LEU A 67 5.46 10.29 -8.78
CA LEU A 67 5.27 8.96 -8.22
C LEU A 67 5.77 8.91 -6.77
N ARG A 68 4.86 8.64 -5.83
CA ARG A 68 5.18 8.42 -4.42
C ARG A 68 4.95 6.96 -4.04
N LEU A 69 5.71 6.52 -3.04
CA LEU A 69 5.58 5.21 -2.45
C LEU A 69 4.35 5.14 -1.55
N TYR A 70 3.60 4.04 -1.65
CA TYR A 70 2.46 3.72 -0.80
C TYR A 70 2.50 2.27 -0.31
N PRO A 71 1.97 2.00 0.90
CA PRO A 71 1.82 0.64 1.40
C PRO A 71 0.76 -0.11 0.58
N LEU A 72 1.05 -1.36 0.24
CA LEU A 72 0.15 -2.21 -0.55
C LEU A 72 -0.07 -3.55 0.14
N ASN A 73 -1.31 -4.04 0.08
CA ASN A 73 -1.66 -5.41 0.42
C ASN A 73 -1.98 -6.23 -0.83
N VAL A 74 -1.60 -7.50 -0.81
CA VAL A 74 -2.01 -8.47 -1.84
C VAL A 74 -3.00 -9.44 -1.20
N ALA A 75 -4.19 -9.52 -1.76
CA ALA A 75 -5.23 -10.44 -1.35
C ALA A 75 -4.70 -11.87 -1.49
N ARG A 76 -4.89 -12.68 -0.44
CA ARG A 76 -4.59 -14.11 -0.51
C ARG A 76 -5.68 -14.73 -1.37
N ARG A 77 -5.31 -15.68 -2.23
CA ARG A 77 -6.30 -16.50 -2.94
C ARG A 77 -7.18 -17.15 -1.87
N SER A 78 -8.47 -16.86 -1.87
CA SER A 78 -9.44 -17.60 -1.07
C SER A 78 -9.34 -19.04 -1.54
N ARG A 79 -8.75 -19.91 -0.71
CA ARG A 79 -8.77 -21.34 -0.97
C ARG A 79 -10.24 -21.73 -0.84
N ALA A 80 -10.90 -22.02 -1.96
CA ALA A 80 -12.21 -22.66 -1.92
C ALA A 80 -11.99 -24.00 -1.22
N THR A 81 -12.44 -24.10 0.02
CA THR A 81 -12.60 -25.38 0.70
C THR A 81 -13.66 -26.13 -0.12
N ARG A 82 -13.23 -27.21 -0.77
CA ARG A 82 -14.11 -28.12 -1.49
C ARG A 82 -14.49 -29.26 -0.55
#